data_AF-A0A2V7TJ07-F1
#
_entry.id   AF-A0A2V7TJ07-F1
#
_cell.length_a   1.000
_cell.length_b   1.000
_cell.length_c   1.000
_cell.angle_alpha   90.00
_cell.angle_beta   90.00
_cell.angle_gamma   90.00
#
_symmetry.space_group_name_H-M   'P 1'
#
loop_
_entity.id
_entity.type
_entity.pdbx_description
1 polymer ?
#
loop_
_entity_poly.entity_id
_entity_poly.type
_entity_poly.pdbx_seq_one_letter_code
_entity_poly.pdbx_strand_id
1 'polypeptide(L)'
;MYDIETPALLLHLDVVERNIGRMADRAKGLGVALRPHAKTHKCVELARQQLEHGAHGLTVSTLVEAEVFARAGVTDLTWAFPIDPSHVAPARRIAEQTGATLRVVVDDQRTARVLAGSGLHVWLKVDCGNHRAGVNPASPYALKVASELGTEQGLVFDGILSHSGHAYRTTNKAEAARVAEQERSVMVGFAGRLREVGLEVRGVSIGSCEPGDVGVTVLTTVVSHQPGAGHFIVDAGALALSKDTGPAHVGPQAMGAVRGAPDLVVATLSQEHGLIRGESPAALDGRFAVGTQLEIVPNHSCLTVAHFD
;
A
#
# COMPACT_ATOMS: atom_id res chain seq x y z
N MET A 1 4.63 -0.74 -30.48
CA MET A 1 3.47 0.16 -30.47
C MET A 1 2.31 -0.66 -29.94
N TYR A 2 1.66 -0.17 -28.90
CA TYR A 2 0.51 -0.86 -28.32
C TYR A 2 -0.72 -0.48 -29.13
N ASP A 3 -1.52 -1.48 -29.50
CA ASP A 3 -2.80 -1.29 -30.18
C ASP A 3 -3.92 -1.08 -29.15
N ILE A 4 -3.79 -0.03 -28.33
CA ILE A 4 -4.77 0.40 -27.32
C ILE A 4 -4.84 1.93 -27.27
N GLU A 5 -5.99 2.45 -26.86
CA GLU A 5 -6.21 3.88 -26.66
C GLU A 5 -5.43 4.39 -25.44
N THR A 6 -4.93 5.62 -25.52
CA THR A 6 -4.19 6.29 -24.43
C THR A 6 -4.99 7.44 -23.83
N PRO A 7 -4.80 7.76 -22.53
CA PRO A 7 -3.88 7.11 -21.59
C PRO A 7 -4.42 5.75 -21.09
N ALA A 8 -3.53 4.77 -20.93
CA ALA A 8 -3.88 3.44 -20.44
C ALA A 8 -2.92 2.94 -19.37
N LEU A 9 -3.43 2.24 -18.36
CA LEU A 9 -2.61 1.57 -17.36
C LEU A 9 -2.09 0.24 -17.91
N LEU A 10 -0.78 0.09 -18.00
CA LEU A 10 -0.14 -1.17 -18.36
C LEU A 10 0.32 -1.91 -17.13
N LEU A 11 -0.13 -3.16 -16.98
CA LEU A 11 0.34 -4.10 -15.98
C LEU A 11 1.36 -5.06 -16.61
N HIS A 12 2.61 -4.99 -16.17
CA HIS A 12 3.68 -5.87 -16.66
C HIS A 12 3.64 -7.19 -15.89
N LEU A 13 2.90 -8.17 -16.41
CA LEU A 13 2.58 -9.42 -15.71
C LEU A 13 3.84 -10.21 -15.29
N ASP A 14 4.86 -10.27 -16.13
CA ASP A 14 6.14 -10.92 -15.83
C ASP A 14 6.82 -10.31 -14.60
N VAL A 15 6.76 -8.97 -14.46
CA VAL A 15 7.26 -8.25 -13.29
C VAL A 15 6.39 -8.52 -12.07
N VAL A 16 5.06 -8.51 -12.23
CA VAL A 16 4.11 -8.75 -11.13
C VAL A 16 4.27 -10.16 -10.57
N GLU A 17 4.28 -11.18 -11.42
CA GLU A 17 4.45 -12.59 -11.04
C GLU A 17 5.79 -12.80 -10.33
N ARG A 18 6.88 -12.25 -10.87
CA ARG A 18 8.20 -12.28 -10.22
C ARG A 18 8.15 -11.63 -8.84
N ASN A 19 7.49 -10.48 -8.69
CA ASN A 19 7.41 -9.76 -7.42
C ASN A 19 6.59 -10.53 -6.38
N ILE A 20 5.47 -11.14 -6.80
CA ILE A 20 4.63 -12.01 -5.96
C ILE A 20 5.47 -13.20 -5.46
N GLY A 21 6.08 -13.95 -6.39
CA GLY A 21 6.89 -15.12 -6.05
C GLY A 21 8.06 -14.77 -5.12
N ARG A 22 8.80 -13.70 -5.43
CA ARG A 22 9.94 -13.27 -4.61
C ARG A 22 9.53 -12.90 -3.17
N MET A 23 8.40 -12.23 -2.98
CA MET A 23 7.95 -11.85 -1.63
C MET A 23 7.44 -13.05 -0.85
N ALA A 24 6.73 -13.97 -1.52
CA ALA A 24 6.30 -15.23 -0.93
C ALA A 24 7.50 -16.10 -0.50
N ASP A 25 8.49 -16.27 -1.37
CA ASP A 25 9.71 -17.02 -1.07
C ASP A 25 10.50 -16.40 0.09
N ARG A 26 10.58 -15.07 0.13
CA ARG A 26 11.24 -14.36 1.25
C ARG A 26 10.52 -14.62 2.57
N ALA A 27 9.19 -14.52 2.59
CA ALA A 27 8.40 -14.78 3.80
C ALA A 27 8.55 -16.22 4.27
N LYS A 28 8.47 -17.18 3.33
CA LYS A 28 8.68 -18.61 3.58
C LYS A 28 10.08 -18.89 4.13
N GLY A 29 11.12 -18.30 3.53
CA GLY A 29 12.51 -18.46 4.00
C GLY A 29 12.76 -17.89 5.40
N LEU A 30 11.97 -16.88 5.81
CA LEU A 30 12.00 -16.31 7.16
C LEU A 30 11.06 -17.03 8.14
N GLY A 31 10.26 -18.00 7.68
CA GLY A 31 9.29 -18.71 8.51
C GLY A 31 8.13 -17.83 8.99
N VAL A 32 7.77 -16.78 8.25
CA VAL A 32 6.68 -15.86 8.60
C VAL A 32 5.56 -15.92 7.57
N ALA A 33 4.33 -15.63 8.01
CA ALA A 33 3.19 -15.48 7.13
C ALA A 33 3.29 -14.16 6.35
N LEU A 34 3.05 -14.21 5.03
CA LEU A 34 2.90 -13.01 4.20
C LEU A 34 1.43 -12.63 4.11
N ARG A 35 1.09 -11.37 4.44
CA ARG A 35 -0.26 -10.81 4.25
C ARG A 35 -0.19 -9.57 3.35
N PRO A 36 -0.32 -9.72 2.03
CA PRO A 36 -0.25 -8.63 1.06
C PRO A 36 -1.31 -7.57 1.33
N HIS A 37 -0.97 -6.32 1.05
CA HIS A 37 -1.94 -5.22 1.14
C HIS A 37 -2.52 -4.93 -0.24
N ALA A 38 -3.80 -5.27 -0.44
CA ALA A 38 -4.46 -5.21 -1.73
C ALA A 38 -4.74 -3.78 -2.23
N LYS A 39 -4.56 -2.74 -1.39
CA LYS A 39 -4.91 -1.36 -1.72
C LYS A 39 -4.22 -0.81 -2.97
N THR A 40 -3.08 -1.39 -3.34
CA THR A 40 -2.30 -0.98 -4.50
C THR A 40 -2.98 -1.38 -5.80
N HIS A 41 -3.58 -2.57 -5.87
CA HIS A 41 -4.19 -3.09 -7.09
C HIS A 41 -5.72 -3.16 -7.03
N LYS A 42 -6.30 -3.45 -5.86
CA LYS A 42 -7.75 -3.65 -5.63
C LYS A 42 -8.43 -4.67 -6.57
N CYS A 43 -7.63 -5.44 -7.31
CA CYS A 43 -8.02 -6.47 -8.27
C CYS A 43 -8.07 -7.85 -7.60
N VAL A 44 -9.16 -8.59 -7.85
CA VAL A 44 -9.44 -9.91 -7.30
C VAL A 44 -8.51 -10.97 -7.88
N GLU A 45 -8.17 -10.87 -9.15
CA GLU A 45 -7.28 -11.78 -9.87
C GLU A 45 -5.88 -11.75 -9.27
N LEU A 46 -5.32 -10.55 -9.03
CA LEU A 46 -4.02 -10.39 -8.39
C LEU A 46 -4.03 -10.86 -6.92
N ALA A 47 -5.14 -10.64 -6.21
CA ALA A 47 -5.32 -11.19 -4.87
C ALA A 47 -5.31 -12.72 -4.87
N ARG A 48 -5.98 -13.37 -5.83
CA ARG A 48 -5.95 -14.84 -5.98
C ARG A 48 -4.54 -15.34 -6.27
N GLN A 49 -3.83 -14.71 -7.21
CA GLN A 49 -2.45 -15.06 -7.50
C GLN A 49 -1.55 -14.96 -6.24
N GLN A 50 -1.69 -13.90 -5.45
CA GLN A 50 -0.94 -13.75 -4.20
C GLN A 50 -1.25 -14.88 -3.21
N LEU A 51 -2.52 -15.26 -3.06
CA LEU A 51 -2.96 -16.35 -2.17
C LEU A 51 -2.46 -17.72 -2.67
N GLU A 52 -2.52 -17.98 -3.97
CA GLU A 52 -2.01 -19.21 -4.61
C GLU A 52 -0.49 -19.37 -4.42
N HIS A 53 0.25 -18.26 -4.34
CA HIS A 53 1.68 -18.25 -4.02
C HIS A 53 1.97 -18.39 -2.51
N GLY A 54 0.94 -18.64 -1.68
CA GLY A 54 1.11 -18.94 -0.26
C GLY A 54 0.96 -17.74 0.68
N ALA A 55 0.41 -16.62 0.21
CA ALA A 55 -0.03 -15.57 1.12
C ALA A 55 -1.12 -16.08 2.07
N HIS A 56 -1.08 -15.62 3.32
CA HIS A 56 -2.04 -15.96 4.35
C HIS A 56 -3.00 -14.78 4.58
N GLY A 57 -4.07 -14.78 3.79
CA GLY A 57 -5.07 -13.72 3.78
C GLY A 57 -4.57 -12.41 3.18
N LEU A 58 -5.42 -11.37 3.26
CA LEU A 58 -5.11 -10.04 2.70
C LEU A 58 -5.27 -8.94 3.75
N THR A 59 -4.61 -7.82 3.48
CA THR A 59 -4.83 -6.54 4.16
C THR A 59 -5.52 -5.58 3.18
N VAL A 60 -6.57 -4.91 3.63
CA VAL A 60 -7.36 -3.95 2.83
C VAL A 60 -7.39 -2.58 3.53
N SER A 61 -7.62 -1.51 2.76
CA SER A 61 -7.64 -0.14 3.31
C SER A 61 -9.05 0.38 3.60
N THR A 62 -10.06 -0.22 3.01
CA THR A 62 -11.47 0.19 3.17
C THR A 62 -12.36 -1.00 3.46
N LEU A 63 -13.50 -0.72 4.06
CA LEU A 63 -14.51 -1.76 4.30
C LEU A 63 -15.17 -2.24 3.00
N VAL A 64 -15.22 -1.38 1.97
CA VAL A 64 -15.68 -1.74 0.62
C VAL A 64 -14.75 -2.80 0.01
N GLU A 65 -13.43 -2.59 0.08
CA GLU A 65 -12.47 -3.62 -0.34
C GLU A 65 -12.68 -4.93 0.44
N ALA A 66 -12.86 -4.85 1.77
CA ALA A 66 -13.10 -6.04 2.59
C ALA A 66 -14.32 -6.84 2.09
N GLU A 67 -15.43 -6.15 1.80
CA GLU A 67 -16.66 -6.76 1.29
C GLU A 67 -16.47 -7.40 -0.09
N VAL A 68 -15.79 -6.70 -1.01
CA VAL A 68 -15.51 -7.20 -2.37
C VAL A 68 -14.65 -8.46 -2.32
N PHE A 69 -13.53 -8.42 -1.59
CA PHE A 69 -12.64 -9.58 -1.48
C PHE A 69 -13.30 -10.74 -0.73
N ALA A 70 -14.07 -10.48 0.33
CA ALA A 70 -14.79 -11.51 1.06
C ALA A 70 -15.82 -12.22 0.16
N ARG A 71 -16.61 -11.46 -0.61
CA ARG A 71 -17.55 -12.03 -1.59
C ARG A 71 -16.86 -12.78 -2.72
N ALA A 72 -15.63 -12.40 -3.07
CA ALA A 72 -14.81 -13.11 -4.04
C ALA A 72 -14.16 -14.40 -3.50
N GLY A 73 -14.42 -14.76 -2.23
CA GLY A 73 -13.97 -15.99 -1.59
C GLY A 73 -12.74 -15.85 -0.69
N VAL A 74 -12.24 -14.63 -0.44
CA VAL A 74 -11.12 -14.43 0.50
C VAL A 74 -11.64 -14.55 1.93
N THR A 75 -11.20 -15.59 2.63
CA THR A 75 -11.74 -15.94 3.95
C THR A 75 -11.01 -15.28 5.12
N ASP A 76 -9.82 -14.71 4.89
CA ASP A 76 -8.98 -14.13 5.93
C ASP A 76 -8.58 -12.70 5.55
N LEU A 77 -9.19 -11.70 6.23
CA LEU A 77 -9.03 -10.29 5.92
C LEU A 77 -8.62 -9.48 7.15
N THR A 78 -7.77 -8.48 6.92
CA THR A 78 -7.47 -7.40 7.88
C THR A 78 -7.81 -6.06 7.24
N TRP A 79 -8.75 -5.32 7.81
CA TRP A 79 -8.97 -3.92 7.48
C TRP A 79 -8.01 -3.05 8.29
N ALA A 80 -6.90 -2.61 7.66
CA ALA A 80 -5.80 -1.93 8.35
C ALA A 80 -6.01 -0.42 8.53
N PHE A 81 -7.16 -0.05 9.07
CA PHE A 81 -7.53 1.32 9.41
C PHE A 81 -8.22 1.33 10.79
N PRO A 82 -7.90 2.28 11.70
CA PRO A 82 -8.59 2.39 12.98
C PRO A 82 -10.10 2.48 12.77
N ILE A 83 -10.83 1.46 13.25
CA ILE A 83 -12.29 1.42 13.10
C ILE A 83 -12.93 2.49 13.97
N ASP A 84 -13.90 3.22 13.44
CA ASP A 84 -14.79 4.03 14.27
C ASP A 84 -16.09 3.26 14.58
N PRO A 85 -16.80 3.61 15.67
CA PRO A 85 -18.03 2.95 16.10
C PRO A 85 -19.10 2.73 15.02
N SER A 86 -19.22 3.63 14.03
CA SER A 86 -20.26 3.53 13.00
C SER A 86 -20.05 2.36 12.04
N HIS A 87 -18.81 1.87 11.92
CA HIS A 87 -18.44 0.77 11.03
C HIS A 87 -18.48 -0.62 11.68
N VAL A 88 -18.77 -0.73 12.99
CA VAL A 88 -18.86 -2.04 13.66
C VAL A 88 -19.97 -2.90 13.07
N ALA A 89 -21.19 -2.36 12.95
CA ALA A 89 -22.32 -3.10 12.40
C ALA A 89 -22.09 -3.48 10.90
N PRO A 90 -21.63 -2.57 10.02
CA PRO A 90 -21.18 -2.93 8.67
C PRO A 90 -20.14 -4.05 8.63
N ALA A 91 -19.07 -3.97 9.44
CA ALA A 91 -18.01 -4.97 9.47
C ALA A 91 -18.52 -6.35 9.89
N ARG A 92 -19.38 -6.39 10.92
CA ARG A 92 -20.05 -7.62 11.35
C ARG A 92 -20.88 -8.24 10.24
N ARG A 93 -21.68 -7.46 9.53
CA ARG A 93 -22.51 -7.96 8.42
C ARG A 93 -21.66 -8.62 7.34
N ILE A 94 -20.50 -8.06 7.01
CA ILE A 94 -19.58 -8.66 6.02
C ILE A 94 -19.12 -10.04 6.50
N ALA A 95 -18.63 -10.13 7.75
CA ALA A 95 -18.19 -11.39 8.33
C ALA A 95 -19.31 -12.44 8.40
N GLU A 96 -20.50 -12.04 8.86
CA GLU A 96 -21.68 -12.91 8.99
C GLU A 96 -22.19 -13.41 7.61
N GLN A 97 -22.22 -12.55 6.59
CA GLN A 97 -22.74 -12.90 5.26
C GLN A 97 -21.77 -13.75 4.43
N THR A 98 -20.47 -13.57 4.62
CA THR A 98 -19.43 -14.22 3.79
C THR A 98 -18.76 -15.40 4.50
N GLY A 99 -18.90 -15.48 5.83
CA GLY A 99 -18.15 -16.42 6.67
C GLY A 99 -16.66 -16.07 6.79
N ALA A 100 -16.21 -14.94 6.26
CA ALA A 100 -14.83 -14.51 6.35
C ALA A 100 -14.46 -14.04 7.76
N THR A 101 -13.25 -14.37 8.21
CA THR A 101 -12.64 -13.73 9.36
C THR A 101 -12.23 -12.32 8.99
N LEU A 102 -12.95 -11.33 9.53
CA LEU A 102 -12.60 -9.92 9.40
C LEU A 102 -11.93 -9.39 10.67
N ARG A 103 -10.66 -9.01 10.53
CA ARG A 103 -9.87 -8.33 11.55
C ARG A 103 -9.96 -6.81 11.38
N VAL A 104 -10.37 -6.11 12.43
CA VAL A 104 -10.37 -4.65 12.50
C VAL A 104 -9.17 -4.16 13.31
N VAL A 105 -8.83 -2.87 13.18
CA VAL A 105 -7.70 -2.27 13.89
C VAL A 105 -8.23 -1.24 14.90
N VAL A 106 -7.67 -1.22 16.11
CA VAL A 106 -8.04 -0.30 17.19
C VAL A 106 -6.79 0.26 17.85
N ASP A 107 -6.83 1.50 18.33
CA ASP A 107 -5.79 2.12 19.16
C ASP A 107 -6.31 2.93 20.36
N ASP A 108 -7.60 2.81 20.68
CA ASP A 108 -8.20 3.48 21.82
C ASP A 108 -9.18 2.62 22.62
N GLN A 109 -9.32 2.94 23.91
CA GLN A 109 -10.12 2.15 24.85
C GLN A 109 -11.63 2.31 24.64
N ARG A 110 -12.09 3.45 24.15
CA ARG A 110 -13.52 3.69 23.91
C ARG A 110 -14.01 2.78 22.79
N THR A 111 -13.27 2.73 21.69
CA THR A 111 -13.59 1.88 20.55
C THR A 111 -13.45 0.40 20.90
N ALA A 112 -12.45 0.02 21.72
CA ALA A 112 -12.31 -1.35 22.23
C ALA A 112 -13.61 -1.85 22.91
N ARG A 113 -14.21 -1.04 23.79
CA ARG A 113 -15.48 -1.36 24.45
C ARG A 113 -16.67 -1.48 23.50
N VAL A 114 -16.71 -0.64 22.48
CA VAL A 114 -17.79 -0.68 21.47
C VAL A 114 -17.74 -1.98 20.65
N LEU A 115 -16.57 -2.60 20.52
CA LEU A 115 -16.39 -3.87 19.82
C LEU A 115 -16.75 -5.11 20.65
N ALA A 116 -17.01 -4.96 21.95
CA ALA A 116 -17.44 -6.06 22.80
C ALA A 116 -18.67 -6.76 22.21
N GLY A 117 -18.67 -8.11 22.22
CA GLY A 117 -19.76 -8.91 21.67
C GLY A 117 -19.95 -8.83 20.15
N SER A 118 -19.02 -8.22 19.41
CA SER A 118 -19.15 -8.06 17.95
C SER A 118 -18.90 -9.35 17.15
N GLY A 119 -18.20 -10.33 17.72
CA GLY A 119 -17.71 -11.53 17.03
C GLY A 119 -16.54 -11.25 16.08
N LEU A 120 -16.09 -9.99 15.97
CA LEU A 120 -14.98 -9.62 15.11
C LEU A 120 -13.64 -10.05 15.71
N HIS A 121 -12.63 -10.08 14.85
CA HIS A 121 -11.26 -10.17 15.29
C HIS A 121 -10.62 -8.78 15.35
N VAL A 122 -9.60 -8.59 16.18
CA VAL A 122 -9.00 -7.27 16.39
C VAL A 122 -7.48 -7.29 16.54
N TRP A 123 -6.85 -6.32 15.90
CA TRP A 123 -5.46 -5.93 16.12
C TRP A 123 -5.39 -4.64 16.93
N LEU A 124 -4.49 -4.59 17.91
CA LEU A 124 -4.05 -3.32 18.50
C LEU A 124 -2.98 -2.67 17.61
N LYS A 125 -3.25 -1.46 17.11
CA LYS A 125 -2.27 -0.69 16.34
C LYS A 125 -1.23 -0.11 17.27
N VAL A 126 0.05 -0.30 16.93
CA VAL A 126 1.19 0.21 17.69
C VAL A 126 1.94 1.24 16.86
N ASP A 127 2.24 2.40 17.44
CA ASP A 127 3.13 3.39 16.83
C ASP A 127 4.59 3.02 17.10
N CYS A 128 5.31 2.64 16.05
CA CYS A 128 6.74 2.30 16.11
C CYS A 128 7.66 3.46 15.65
N GLY A 129 7.15 4.70 15.62
CA GLY A 129 7.91 5.90 15.21
C GLY A 129 7.37 6.57 13.95
N ASN A 130 6.26 6.09 13.39
CA ASN A 130 5.61 6.74 12.26
C ASN A 130 4.77 7.96 12.71
N HIS A 131 4.33 7.98 13.98
CA HIS A 131 3.57 9.08 14.59
C HIS A 131 2.32 9.49 13.80
N ARG A 132 1.65 8.48 13.21
CA ARG A 132 0.42 8.66 12.44
C ARG A 132 -0.82 8.18 13.20
N ALA A 133 -0.77 6.95 13.69
CA ALA A 133 -1.83 6.28 14.44
C ALA A 133 -1.20 5.12 15.23
N GLY A 134 -1.93 4.60 16.21
CA GLY A 134 -1.45 3.55 17.11
C GLY A 134 -1.09 4.05 18.50
N VAL A 135 -1.19 3.15 19.47
CA VAL A 135 -0.76 3.44 20.84
C VAL A 135 0.76 3.56 20.91
N ASN A 136 1.25 4.47 21.75
CA ASN A 136 2.66 4.48 22.13
C ASN A 136 2.95 3.25 23.00
N PRO A 137 3.76 2.28 22.54
CA PRO A 137 3.99 1.04 23.28
C PRO A 137 4.62 1.30 24.66
N ALA A 138 5.42 2.34 24.83
CA ALA A 138 6.04 2.67 26.12
C ALA A 138 5.03 3.19 27.16
N SER A 139 3.84 3.61 26.73
CA SER A 139 2.83 4.18 27.62
C SER A 139 2.07 3.10 28.40
N PRO A 140 1.77 3.32 29.70
CA PRO A 140 0.82 2.49 30.44
C PRO A 140 -0.56 2.41 29.77
N TYR A 141 -0.93 3.42 28.98
CA TYR A 141 -2.19 3.42 28.23
C TYR A 141 -2.25 2.28 27.21
N ALA A 142 -1.13 1.94 26.55
CA ALA A 142 -1.09 0.85 25.57
C ALA A 142 -1.46 -0.50 26.20
N LEU A 143 -0.96 -0.76 27.41
CA LEU A 143 -1.32 -1.95 28.17
C LEU A 143 -2.81 -1.96 28.54
N LYS A 144 -3.36 -0.81 28.96
CA LYS A 144 -4.79 -0.70 29.29
C LYS A 144 -5.69 -1.04 28.11
N VAL A 145 -5.38 -0.51 26.92
CA VAL A 145 -6.14 -0.82 25.69
C VAL A 145 -6.01 -2.30 25.34
N ALA A 146 -4.81 -2.87 25.40
CA ALA A 146 -4.59 -4.29 25.12
C ALA A 146 -5.33 -5.20 26.10
N SER A 147 -5.33 -4.88 27.40
CA SER A 147 -6.05 -5.63 28.42
C SER A 147 -7.56 -5.57 28.21
N GLU A 148 -8.10 -4.40 27.83
CA GLU A 148 -9.51 -4.30 27.45
C GLU A 148 -9.82 -5.27 26.29
N LEU A 149 -9.09 -5.16 25.17
CA LEU A 149 -9.31 -6.01 24.00
C LEU A 149 -9.18 -7.52 24.29
N GLY A 150 -8.26 -7.92 25.15
CA GLY A 150 -8.04 -9.32 25.50
C GLY A 150 -9.02 -9.90 26.53
N THR A 151 -9.80 -9.07 27.21
CA THR A 151 -10.77 -9.52 28.24
C THR A 151 -12.22 -9.42 27.78
N GLU A 152 -12.50 -8.63 26.75
CA GLU A 152 -13.85 -8.46 26.22
C GLU A 152 -14.43 -9.77 25.65
N GLN A 153 -15.64 -10.11 26.12
CA GLN A 153 -16.33 -11.31 25.66
C GLN A 153 -16.89 -11.11 24.24
N GLY A 154 -16.80 -12.14 23.40
CA GLY A 154 -17.27 -12.08 22.02
C GLY A 154 -16.44 -11.17 21.12
N LEU A 155 -15.19 -10.88 21.48
CA LEU A 155 -14.17 -10.23 20.65
C LEU A 155 -12.93 -11.12 20.60
N VAL A 156 -12.25 -11.18 19.46
CA VAL A 156 -11.11 -12.08 19.26
C VAL A 156 -9.82 -11.27 19.10
N PHE A 157 -9.06 -11.09 20.18
CA PHE A 157 -7.79 -10.34 20.15
C PHE A 157 -6.65 -11.14 19.49
N ASP A 158 -6.31 -10.80 18.25
CA ASP A 158 -5.30 -11.52 17.47
C ASP A 158 -3.87 -11.04 17.75
N GLY A 159 -3.70 -9.87 18.35
CA GLY A 159 -2.40 -9.36 18.78
C GLY A 159 -2.14 -7.93 18.34
N ILE A 160 -0.95 -7.66 17.83
CA ILE A 160 -0.48 -6.30 17.51
C ILE A 160 -0.08 -6.13 16.04
N LEU A 161 -0.34 -4.93 15.51
CA LEU A 161 0.01 -4.56 14.14
C LEU A 161 0.68 -3.18 14.11
N SER A 162 1.72 -3.01 13.29
CA SER A 162 2.30 -1.69 13.00
C SER A 162 2.43 -1.44 11.49
N HIS A 163 2.82 -0.22 11.15
CA HIS A 163 3.21 0.15 9.79
C HIS A 163 4.18 1.34 9.86
N SER A 164 5.44 1.06 9.56
CA SER A 164 6.51 2.05 9.56
C SER A 164 6.60 2.82 8.25
N GLY A 165 5.56 3.63 7.97
CA GLY A 165 5.53 4.52 6.82
C GLY A 165 6.66 5.55 6.78
N HIS A 166 7.34 5.81 7.90
CA HIS A 166 8.52 6.66 7.92
C HIS A 166 9.72 6.03 7.17
N ALA A 167 9.68 4.74 6.81
CA ALA A 167 10.63 4.13 5.88
C ALA A 167 10.67 4.83 4.51
N TYR A 168 9.55 5.43 4.06
CA TYR A 168 9.52 6.21 2.82
C TYR A 168 10.37 7.48 2.87
N ARG A 169 10.82 7.91 4.06
CA ARG A 169 11.73 9.06 4.25
C ARG A 169 13.21 8.69 4.14
N THR A 170 13.52 7.41 4.00
CA THR A 170 14.91 6.95 3.87
C THR A 170 15.42 7.18 2.45
N THR A 171 16.73 7.34 2.31
CA THR A 171 17.39 7.59 1.02
C THR A 171 18.11 6.36 0.47
N ASN A 172 18.34 5.36 1.32
CA ASN A 172 19.11 4.18 0.98
C ASN A 172 18.65 2.94 1.76
N LYS A 173 19.08 1.77 1.27
CA LYS A 173 18.69 0.47 1.83
C LYS A 173 19.14 0.26 3.28
N ALA A 174 20.28 0.83 3.68
CA ALA A 174 20.79 0.67 5.04
C ALA A 174 19.91 1.42 6.05
N GLU A 175 19.47 2.64 5.71
CA GLU A 175 18.50 3.39 6.50
C GLU A 175 17.15 2.67 6.59
N ALA A 176 16.63 2.17 5.47
CA ALA A 176 15.40 1.39 5.43
C ALA A 176 15.49 0.14 6.32
N ALA A 177 16.64 -0.57 6.29
CA ALA A 177 16.88 -1.73 7.15
C ALA A 177 16.91 -1.36 8.65
N ARG A 178 17.46 -0.20 9.01
CA ARG A 178 17.42 0.29 10.41
C ARG A 178 16.00 0.59 10.88
N VAL A 179 15.18 1.20 10.03
CA VAL A 179 13.76 1.43 10.33
C VAL A 179 13.02 0.10 10.50
N ALA A 180 13.24 -0.87 9.62
CA ALA A 180 12.62 -2.20 9.72
C ALA A 180 13.03 -2.94 11.01
N GLU A 181 14.31 -2.88 11.38
CA GLU A 181 14.80 -3.48 12.63
C GLU A 181 14.22 -2.79 13.86
N GLN A 182 14.10 -1.46 13.84
CA GLN A 182 13.45 -0.72 14.92
C GLN A 182 11.98 -1.14 15.07
N GLU A 183 11.22 -1.22 13.96
CA GLU A 183 9.84 -1.69 13.98
C GLU A 183 9.75 -3.10 14.58
N ARG A 184 10.58 -4.04 14.11
CA ARG A 184 10.64 -5.41 14.61
C ARG A 184 10.93 -5.44 16.11
N SER A 185 11.96 -4.71 16.57
CA SER A 185 12.38 -4.69 17.97
C SER A 185 11.28 -4.13 18.89
N VAL A 186 10.65 -3.02 18.50
CA VAL A 186 9.55 -2.41 19.27
C VAL A 186 8.37 -3.36 19.37
N MET A 187 7.97 -3.97 18.25
CA MET A 187 6.83 -4.87 18.19
C MET A 187 7.06 -6.15 19.00
N VAL A 188 8.22 -6.81 18.84
CA VAL A 188 8.55 -8.01 19.61
C VAL A 188 8.67 -7.70 21.11
N GLY A 189 9.30 -6.59 21.48
CA GLY A 189 9.42 -6.17 22.88
C GLY A 189 8.07 -5.84 23.52
N PHE A 190 7.17 -5.18 22.78
CA PHE A 190 5.82 -4.91 23.29
C PHE A 190 4.99 -6.18 23.41
N ALA A 191 5.05 -7.10 22.43
CA ALA A 191 4.39 -8.40 22.55
C ALA A 191 4.89 -9.20 23.77
N GLY A 192 6.18 -9.12 24.11
CA GLY A 192 6.74 -9.70 25.34
C GLY A 192 6.04 -9.15 26.59
N ARG A 193 5.92 -7.83 26.72
CA ARG A 193 5.21 -7.19 27.84
C ARG A 193 3.72 -7.54 27.91
N LEU A 194 3.05 -7.72 26.77
CA LEU A 194 1.66 -8.19 26.75
C LEU A 194 1.53 -9.61 27.30
N ARG A 195 2.46 -10.50 26.95
CA ARG A 195 2.48 -11.88 27.46
C ARG A 195 2.77 -11.95 28.96
N GLU A 196 3.65 -11.07 29.48
CA GLU A 196 3.93 -10.97 30.92
C GLU A 196 2.70 -10.62 31.76
N VAL A 197 1.75 -9.86 31.18
CA VAL A 197 0.45 -9.55 31.83
C VAL A 197 -0.65 -10.56 31.49
N GLY A 198 -0.29 -11.71 30.92
CA GLY A 198 -1.20 -12.83 30.66
C GLY A 198 -2.03 -12.72 29.38
N LEU A 199 -1.73 -11.79 28.48
CA LEU A 199 -2.44 -11.66 27.21
C LEU A 199 -1.85 -12.59 26.15
N GLU A 200 -2.72 -13.36 25.49
CA GLU A 200 -2.35 -14.13 24.32
C GLU A 200 -2.12 -13.18 23.13
N VAL A 201 -0.94 -13.27 22.51
CA VAL A 201 -0.59 -12.51 21.30
C VAL A 201 -0.35 -13.52 20.18
N ARG A 202 -1.38 -13.73 19.35
CA ARG A 202 -1.40 -14.73 18.27
C ARG A 202 -0.59 -14.30 17.04
N GLY A 203 -0.44 -12.99 16.81
CA GLY A 203 0.37 -12.46 15.73
C GLY A 203 1.03 -11.11 16.03
N VAL A 204 2.09 -10.86 15.27
CA VAL A 204 2.82 -9.59 15.22
C VAL A 204 3.02 -9.26 13.75
N SER A 205 2.39 -8.18 13.26
CA SER A 205 2.37 -7.84 11.82
C SER A 205 3.09 -6.52 11.52
N ILE A 206 4.03 -6.54 10.54
CA ILE A 206 4.89 -5.43 10.09
C ILE A 206 5.10 -5.47 8.56
N GLY A 207 5.54 -4.36 7.92
CA GLY A 207 5.96 -4.39 6.51
C GLY A 207 5.85 -3.07 5.69
N SER A 208 6.70 -2.96 4.66
CA SER A 208 6.71 -1.94 3.58
C SER A 208 7.35 -2.49 2.28
N CYS A 209 7.17 -1.83 1.13
CA CYS A 209 7.77 -2.21 -0.16
C CYS A 209 9.09 -1.45 -0.47
N GLU A 210 9.87 -1.95 -1.44
CA GLU A 210 11.09 -1.31 -1.97
C GLU A 210 10.84 -0.77 -3.41
N PRO A 211 11.59 0.26 -3.89
CA PRO A 211 11.37 0.88 -5.20
C PRO A 211 11.65 0.00 -6.44
N GLY A 212 12.45 -1.07 -6.31
CA GLY A 212 12.95 -1.87 -7.43
C GLY A 212 11.93 -2.77 -8.16
N ASP A 213 10.64 -2.61 -7.86
CA ASP A 213 9.58 -3.58 -8.16
C ASP A 213 8.43 -3.01 -8.97
N VAL A 214 8.62 -1.90 -9.68
CA VAL A 214 7.53 -1.24 -10.40
C VAL A 214 6.98 -2.17 -11.50
N GLY A 215 5.79 -2.73 -11.25
CA GLY A 215 5.07 -3.61 -12.19
C GLY A 215 4.01 -2.89 -13.02
N VAL A 216 3.93 -1.56 -12.93
CA VAL A 216 2.89 -0.76 -13.58
C VAL A 216 3.45 0.51 -14.22
N THR A 217 2.96 0.85 -15.41
CA THR A 217 3.24 2.11 -16.10
C THR A 217 1.95 2.68 -16.68
N VAL A 218 1.95 3.98 -17.00
CA VAL A 218 0.88 4.60 -17.79
C VAL A 218 1.38 4.80 -19.21
N LEU A 219 0.75 4.13 -20.17
CA LEU A 219 0.94 4.38 -21.58
C LEU A 219 0.29 5.72 -21.95
N THR A 220 1.01 6.55 -22.69
CA THR A 220 0.56 7.87 -23.12
C THR A 220 1.03 8.15 -24.54
N THR A 221 0.36 9.06 -25.24
CA THR A 221 0.74 9.49 -26.59
C THR A 221 1.19 10.95 -26.57
N VAL A 222 2.27 11.24 -27.31
CA VAL A 222 2.71 12.62 -27.58
C VAL A 222 1.66 13.31 -28.45
N VAL A 223 1.03 14.36 -27.93
CA VAL A 223 -0.03 15.11 -28.62
C VAL A 223 0.45 16.47 -29.16
N SER A 224 1.56 17.00 -28.64
CA SER A 224 2.14 18.26 -29.13
C SER A 224 3.63 18.36 -28.83
N HIS A 225 4.41 18.80 -29.83
CA HIS A 225 5.82 19.14 -29.68
C HIS A 225 6.17 20.24 -30.69
N GLN A 226 6.73 21.36 -30.22
CA GLN A 226 7.14 22.48 -31.08
C GLN A 226 8.65 22.41 -31.34
N PRO A 227 9.13 22.66 -32.58
CA PRO A 227 10.56 22.73 -32.86
C PRO A 227 11.29 23.70 -31.92
N GLY A 228 12.39 23.24 -31.32
CA GLY A 228 13.19 24.03 -30.37
C GLY A 228 12.61 24.14 -28.95
N ALA A 229 11.50 23.46 -28.64
CA ALA A 229 10.97 23.41 -27.28
C ALA A 229 11.79 22.44 -26.40
N GLY A 230 12.03 22.83 -25.14
CA GLY A 230 12.58 21.96 -24.11
C GLY A 230 11.56 21.02 -23.46
N HIS A 231 10.37 20.88 -24.06
CA HIS A 231 9.30 20.02 -23.57
C HIS A 231 8.36 19.59 -24.70
N PHE A 232 7.56 18.56 -24.41
CA PHE A 232 6.42 18.14 -25.22
C PHE A 232 5.23 17.79 -24.32
N ILE A 233 4.04 17.70 -24.92
CA ILE A 233 2.78 17.42 -24.24
C ILE A 233 2.32 16.01 -24.58
N VAL A 234 1.83 15.31 -23.56
CA VAL A 234 1.24 13.98 -23.65
C VAL A 234 -0.19 13.98 -23.11
N ASP A 235 -0.99 13.00 -23.52
CA ASP A 235 -2.39 12.80 -23.10
C ASP A 235 -2.58 12.17 -21.71
N ALA A 236 -1.50 11.89 -20.97
CA ALA A 236 -1.57 11.48 -19.57
C ALA A 236 -1.43 12.68 -18.63
N GLY A 237 -2.57 13.17 -18.15
CA GLY A 237 -2.67 14.21 -17.13
C GLY A 237 -2.77 13.69 -15.68
N ALA A 238 -3.18 14.58 -14.79
CA ALA A 238 -3.39 14.28 -13.36
C ALA A 238 -4.47 13.21 -13.13
N LEU A 239 -5.46 13.08 -14.02
CA LEU A 239 -6.42 11.99 -13.92
C LEU A 239 -5.83 10.63 -14.27
N ALA A 240 -4.73 10.57 -15.02
CA ALA A 240 -4.05 9.31 -15.33
C ALA A 240 -2.91 9.01 -14.34
N LEU A 241 -2.17 10.03 -13.90
CA LEU A 241 -0.94 9.85 -13.13
C LEU A 241 -1.06 10.16 -11.64
N SER A 242 -2.14 10.81 -11.20
CA SER A 242 -2.24 11.58 -9.96
C SER A 242 -1.33 12.83 -9.96
N LYS A 243 -1.37 13.63 -8.88
CA LYS A 243 -0.43 14.76 -8.66
C LYS A 243 0.63 14.47 -7.59
N ASP A 244 0.87 13.20 -7.29
CA ASP A 244 1.88 12.80 -6.32
C ASP A 244 3.28 13.15 -6.85
N THR A 245 3.98 14.04 -6.16
CA THR A 245 5.34 14.49 -6.53
C THR A 245 6.43 13.55 -6.00
N GLY A 246 6.05 12.42 -5.41
CA GLY A 246 6.94 11.55 -4.70
C GLY A 246 7.52 12.19 -3.42
N PRO A 247 8.45 11.48 -2.77
CA PRO A 247 9.16 12.00 -1.61
C PRO A 247 10.02 13.21 -1.95
N ALA A 248 9.83 14.32 -1.22
CA ALA A 248 10.54 15.59 -1.46
C ALA A 248 12.06 15.53 -1.22
N HIS A 249 12.57 14.48 -0.57
CA HIS A 249 13.99 14.28 -0.28
C HIS A 249 14.72 13.40 -1.32
N VAL A 250 14.02 12.91 -2.36
CA VAL A 250 14.62 12.05 -3.39
C VAL A 250 14.63 12.80 -4.73
N GLY A 251 15.80 13.36 -5.07
CA GLY A 251 16.02 14.01 -6.36
C GLY A 251 15.18 15.27 -6.61
N PRO A 252 15.18 15.79 -7.84
CA PRO A 252 14.30 16.88 -8.25
C PRO A 252 12.84 16.42 -8.21
N GLN A 253 11.93 17.30 -7.77
CA GLN A 253 10.51 17.00 -7.81
C GLN A 253 10.03 16.79 -9.25
N ALA A 254 9.39 15.65 -9.48
CA ALA A 254 8.74 15.26 -10.72
C ALA A 254 7.45 14.51 -10.40
N MET A 255 6.56 14.34 -11.37
CA MET A 255 5.28 13.60 -11.23
C MET A 255 5.33 12.23 -11.93
N GLY A 256 6.54 11.73 -12.20
CA GLY A 256 6.81 10.46 -12.89
C GLY A 256 8.07 10.53 -13.75
N ALA A 257 8.54 9.37 -14.20
CA ALA A 257 9.70 9.22 -15.08
C ALA A 257 9.30 8.55 -16.39
N VAL A 258 10.00 8.84 -17.48
CA VAL A 258 9.76 8.19 -18.78
C VAL A 258 10.58 6.91 -18.87
N ARG A 259 9.90 5.76 -19.07
CA ARG A 259 10.58 4.46 -19.20
C ARG A 259 11.50 4.47 -20.42
N GLY A 260 12.76 4.09 -20.21
CA GLY A 260 13.78 4.07 -21.27
C GLY A 260 14.36 5.45 -21.63
N ALA A 261 13.92 6.53 -20.98
CA ALA A 261 14.45 7.87 -21.16
C ALA A 261 14.63 8.57 -19.80
N PRO A 262 15.65 8.17 -19.01
CA PRO A 262 15.83 8.64 -17.63
C PRO A 262 16.17 10.13 -17.52
N ASP A 263 16.57 10.75 -18.63
CA ASP A 263 16.80 12.18 -18.76
C ASP A 263 15.51 13.02 -18.88
N LEU A 264 14.35 12.35 -18.92
CA LEU A 264 13.03 12.97 -19.06
C LEU A 264 12.17 12.76 -17.81
N VAL A 265 11.44 13.81 -17.46
CA VAL A 265 10.54 13.81 -16.31
C VAL A 265 9.17 14.38 -16.65
N VAL A 266 8.14 13.88 -15.96
CA VAL A 266 6.83 14.52 -15.94
C VAL A 266 6.91 15.76 -15.06
N ALA A 267 7.06 16.93 -15.68
CA ALA A 267 7.36 18.15 -14.95
C ALA A 267 6.11 18.81 -14.33
N THR A 268 5.00 18.82 -15.07
CA THR A 268 3.73 19.40 -14.61
C THR A 268 2.56 18.63 -15.20
N LEU A 269 1.46 18.57 -14.44
CA LEU A 269 0.21 17.95 -14.86
C LEU A 269 -0.96 18.94 -14.76
N SER A 270 -1.63 19.15 -15.89
CA SER A 270 -3.02 19.61 -15.95
C SER A 270 -3.97 18.41 -15.76
N GLN A 271 -5.28 18.59 -15.90
CA GLN A 271 -6.24 17.49 -15.71
C GLN A 271 -5.98 16.31 -16.67
N GLU A 272 -5.92 16.59 -17.97
CA GLU A 272 -5.75 15.59 -19.05
C GLU A 272 -4.40 15.67 -19.76
N HIS A 273 -3.56 16.66 -19.44
CA HIS A 273 -2.31 16.89 -20.15
C HIS A 273 -1.11 16.80 -19.21
N GLY A 274 -0.10 16.06 -19.64
CA GLY A 274 1.22 16.01 -19.02
C GLY A 274 2.24 16.76 -19.84
N LEU A 275 3.09 17.55 -19.17
CA LEU A 275 4.25 18.18 -19.78
C LEU A 275 5.50 17.37 -19.43
N ILE A 276 6.11 16.77 -20.44
CA ILE A 276 7.39 16.07 -20.30
C ILE A 276 8.51 17.05 -20.63
N ARG A 277 9.49 17.16 -19.74
CA ARG A 277 10.64 18.06 -19.89
C ARG A 277 11.92 17.27 -19.99
N GLY A 278 12.78 17.65 -20.94
CA GLY A 278 14.18 17.23 -21.00
C GLY A 278 15.11 18.30 -20.44
N GLU A 279 16.37 17.95 -20.22
CA GLU A 279 17.39 18.87 -19.68
C GLU A 279 17.66 20.08 -20.59
N SER A 280 17.46 19.92 -21.91
CA SER A 280 17.59 20.98 -22.91
C SER A 280 16.72 20.70 -24.15
N PRO A 281 16.42 21.72 -24.99
CA PRO A 281 15.78 21.48 -26.28
C PRO A 281 16.53 20.49 -27.18
N ALA A 282 17.87 20.56 -27.19
CA ALA A 282 18.70 19.63 -27.96
C ALA A 282 18.56 18.18 -27.49
N ALA A 283 18.23 17.97 -26.20
CA ALA A 283 17.96 16.64 -25.69
C ALA A 283 16.65 16.05 -26.25
N LEU A 284 15.73 16.84 -26.80
CA LEU A 284 14.45 16.34 -27.32
C LEU A 284 14.39 16.26 -28.86
N ASP A 285 15.36 16.86 -29.54
CA ASP A 285 15.33 17.01 -30.99
C ASP A 285 15.29 15.66 -31.72
N GLY A 286 14.31 15.50 -32.60
CA GLY A 286 14.09 14.26 -33.37
C GLY A 286 13.70 13.00 -32.58
N ARG A 287 13.62 13.03 -31.24
CA ARG A 287 13.35 11.83 -30.42
C ARG A 287 11.89 11.43 -30.33
N PHE A 288 10.99 12.42 -30.27
CA PHE A 288 9.57 12.20 -29.98
C PHE A 288 8.69 13.03 -30.91
N ALA A 289 8.09 12.37 -31.90
CA ALA A 289 7.12 12.97 -32.80
C ALA A 289 5.70 12.85 -32.22
N VAL A 290 4.79 13.73 -32.67
CA VAL A 290 3.35 13.58 -32.36
C VAL A 290 2.87 12.20 -32.84
N GLY A 291 2.09 11.52 -31.99
CA GLY A 291 1.67 10.13 -32.19
C GLY A 291 2.64 9.08 -31.61
N THR A 292 3.81 9.48 -31.11
CA THR A 292 4.72 8.55 -30.41
C THR A 292 4.10 8.13 -29.09
N GLN A 293 4.01 6.83 -28.85
CA GLN A 293 3.61 6.27 -27.56
C GLN A 293 4.80 6.14 -26.61
N LEU A 294 4.59 6.44 -25.34
CA LEU A 294 5.58 6.39 -24.26
C LEU A 294 4.98 5.74 -23.02
N GLU A 295 5.81 5.12 -22.20
CA GLU A 295 5.42 4.59 -20.89
C GLU A 295 5.96 5.50 -19.78
N ILE A 296 5.05 5.95 -18.90
CA ILE A 296 5.38 6.72 -17.71
C ILE A 296 5.39 5.79 -16.50
N VAL A 297 6.52 5.77 -15.80
CA VAL A 297 6.66 5.16 -14.47
C VAL A 297 6.09 6.14 -13.44
N PRO A 298 4.98 5.81 -12.75
CA PRO A 298 4.37 6.70 -11.78
C PRO A 298 5.18 6.75 -10.48
N ASN A 299 5.15 7.88 -9.78
CA ASN A 299 5.75 8.00 -8.45
C ASN A 299 5.08 7.10 -7.40
N HIS A 300 3.77 6.93 -7.51
CA HIS A 300 2.98 6.22 -6.52
C HIS A 300 1.91 5.35 -7.18
N SER A 301 2.25 4.07 -7.39
CA SER A 301 1.36 3.10 -8.05
C SER A 301 -0.05 3.05 -7.43
N CYS A 302 -0.20 3.12 -6.11
CA CYS A 302 -1.52 3.05 -5.48
C CYS A 302 -2.44 4.21 -5.88
N LEU A 303 -1.91 5.42 -6.04
CA LEU A 303 -2.70 6.59 -6.45
C LEU A 303 -2.99 6.54 -7.94
N THR A 304 -2.01 6.16 -8.75
CA THR A 304 -2.16 6.02 -10.20
C THR A 304 -3.18 4.94 -10.57
N VAL A 305 -3.04 3.73 -10.02
CA VAL A 305 -3.94 2.60 -10.33
C VAL A 305 -5.40 2.92 -9.96
N ALA A 306 -5.64 3.71 -8.90
CA ALA A 306 -6.98 4.06 -8.46
C ALA A 306 -7.79 4.92 -9.45
N HIS A 307 -7.16 5.42 -10.51
CA HIS A 307 -7.81 6.19 -11.57
C HIS A 307 -8.25 5.35 -12.78
N PHE A 308 -7.96 4.05 -12.78
CA PHE A 308 -8.31 3.15 -13.87
C PHE A 308 -9.27 2.07 -13.36
N ASP A 309 -10.27 1.76 -14.16
CA ASP A 309 -11.31 0.75 -13.87
C ASP A 309 -10.81 -0.68 -14.08
#